data_AF-A0A944QZR3-F1
#
_entry.id   AF-A0A944QZR3-F1
#
_cell.length_a   1.000
_cell.length_b   1.000
_cell.length_c   1.000
_cell.angle_alpha   90.00
_cell.angle_beta   90.00
_cell.angle_gamma   90.00
#
_symmetry.space_group_name_H-M   'P 1'
#
loop_
_entity.id
_entity.type
_entity.pdbx_description
1 polymer ?
#
loop_
_entity_poly.entity_id
_entity_poly.type
_entity_poly.pdbx_seq_one_letter_code
_entity_poly.pdbx_strand_id
1 'polypeptide(L)'
;MKISIRQSLLYSFFTLIFLAQTAYAAPGMSEQQMQQMMLNAEKAQQCFSKFKKSDFDELEAKGKKMESEIKALCAAGKRDEAMSTAMKYSKQMYSDPKMKEIRKCGELMQGATAGMPQAYMPPTEEEQDEAGHICDDM
;
A
#
# COMPACT_ATOMS: atom_id res chain seq x y z
N MET A 1 44.84 2.01 6.19
CA MET A 1 43.93 2.31 7.31
C MET A 1 43.90 1.06 8.20
N LYS A 2 44.65 1.04 9.32
CA LYS A 2 44.77 -0.15 10.19
C LYS A 2 43.84 0.01 11.38
N ILE A 3 42.68 -0.65 11.35
CA ILE A 3 41.74 -0.69 12.46
C ILE A 3 42.33 -1.63 13.53
N SER A 4 42.46 -1.16 14.76
CA SER A 4 42.99 -1.95 15.87
C SER A 4 41.96 -2.98 16.36
N ILE A 5 42.41 -4.14 16.83
CA ILE A 5 41.54 -5.22 17.35
C ILE A 5 40.60 -4.70 18.46
N ARG A 6 41.08 -3.74 19.27
CA ARG A 6 40.26 -3.04 20.28
C ARG A 6 39.12 -2.22 19.67
N GLN A 7 39.35 -1.56 18.52
CA GLN A 7 38.31 -0.84 17.80
C GLN A 7 37.30 -1.79 17.16
N SER A 8 37.73 -2.90 16.56
CA SER A 8 36.80 -3.91 16.02
C SER A 8 35.88 -4.51 17.10
N LEU A 9 36.42 -4.77 18.29
CA LEU A 9 35.62 -5.28 19.40
C LEU A 9 34.63 -4.24 19.95
N LEU A 10 35.05 -2.97 20.03
CA LEU A 10 34.16 -1.87 20.43
C LEU A 10 33.04 -1.64 19.41
N TYR A 11 33.33 -1.68 18.11
CA TYR A 11 32.30 -1.56 17.07
C TYR A 11 31.34 -2.74 17.07
N SER A 12 31.84 -3.96 17.27
CA SER A 12 31.01 -5.16 17.37
C SER A 12 30.13 -5.17 18.62
N PHE A 13 30.59 -4.59 19.73
CA PHE A 13 29.79 -4.43 20.95
C PHE A 13 28.73 -3.33 20.79
N PHE A 14 29.07 -2.24 20.08
CA PHE A 14 28.16 -1.13 19.82
C PHE A 14 27.03 -1.50 18.82
N THR A 15 27.30 -2.35 17.83
CA THR A 15 26.27 -2.87 16.91
C THR A 15 25.33 -3.87 17.59
N LEU A 16 25.82 -4.67 18.55
CA LEU A 16 25.01 -5.61 19.34
C LEU A 16 24.04 -4.90 20.31
N ILE A 17 24.42 -3.75 20.86
CA ILE A 17 23.53 -2.95 21.74
C ILE A 17 22.38 -2.30 20.95
N PHE A 18 22.60 -1.93 19.69
CA PHE A 18 21.55 -1.34 18.84
C PHE A 18 20.45 -2.33 18.44
N LEU A 19 20.77 -3.63 18.32
CA LEU A 19 19.81 -4.69 18.01
C LEU A 19 18.91 -5.08 19.20
N ALA A 20 19.28 -4.72 20.43
CA ALA A 20 18.50 -5.05 21.62
C ALA A 20 17.30 -4.10 21.87
N GLN A 21 17.15 -3.02 21.08
CA GLN A 21 16.14 -2.00 21.34
C GLN A 21 14.88 -2.08 20.47
N THR A 22 14.68 -3.12 19.64
CA THR A 22 13.47 -3.25 18.81
C THR A 22 12.59 -4.40 19.28
N ALA A 23 12.17 -4.38 20.54
CA ALA A 23 11.06 -5.18 21.04
C ALA A 23 9.97 -4.25 21.57
N TYR A 24 9.47 -3.37 20.71
CA TYR A 24 8.20 -2.70 20.98
C TYR A 24 7.11 -3.74 20.73
N ALA A 25 6.77 -4.50 21.76
CA ALA A 25 5.52 -5.23 21.77
C ALA A 25 4.41 -4.18 21.59
N ALA A 26 3.75 -4.20 20.44
CA ALA A 26 2.61 -3.33 20.19
C ALA A 26 1.58 -3.58 21.32
N PRO A 27 1.26 -2.57 22.15
CA PRO A 27 0.37 -2.76 23.28
C PRO A 27 -1.03 -3.13 22.76
N GLY A 28 -1.55 -4.29 23.18
CA GLY A 28 -2.94 -4.69 22.89
C GLY A 28 -3.14 -5.89 21.96
N MET A 29 -2.08 -6.54 21.44
CA MET A 29 -2.21 -7.76 20.63
C MET A 29 -1.77 -9.02 21.38
N SER A 30 -2.55 -10.10 21.24
CA SER A 30 -2.18 -11.41 21.80
C SER A 30 -1.06 -12.08 20.99
N GLU A 31 -0.34 -13.00 21.61
CA GLU A 31 0.73 -13.77 20.94
C GLU A 31 0.19 -14.57 19.74
N GLN A 32 -1.03 -15.09 19.84
CA GLN A 32 -1.72 -15.78 18.74
C GLN A 32 -2.05 -14.83 17.58
N GLN A 33 -2.47 -13.60 17.87
CA GLN A 33 -2.72 -12.58 16.84
C GLN A 33 -1.42 -12.21 16.11
N MET A 34 -0.31 -12.12 16.85
CA MET A 34 1.01 -11.82 16.29
C MET A 34 1.50 -12.93 15.35
N GLN A 35 1.39 -14.20 15.76
CA GLN A 35 1.73 -15.33 14.89
C GLN A 35 0.86 -15.38 13.64
N GLN A 36 -0.45 -15.15 13.78
CA GLN A 36 -1.36 -15.12 12.65
C GLN A 36 -1.01 -14.00 11.66
N MET A 37 -0.63 -12.83 12.17
CA MET A 37 -0.16 -11.71 11.34
C MET A 37 1.11 -12.07 10.57
N MET A 38 2.08 -12.71 11.22
CA MET A 38 3.33 -13.14 10.57
C MET A 38 3.06 -14.14 9.43
N LEU A 39 2.24 -15.16 9.69
CA LEU A 39 1.84 -16.14 8.68
C LEU A 39 1.09 -15.50 7.50
N ASN A 40 0.23 -14.53 7.79
CA ASN A 40 -0.50 -13.80 6.76
C ASN A 40 0.42 -12.90 5.93
N ALA A 41 1.42 -12.27 6.54
CA ALA A 41 2.42 -11.46 5.85
C ALA A 41 3.28 -12.31 4.90
N GLU A 42 3.71 -13.51 5.33
CA GLU A 42 4.43 -14.44 4.47
C GLU A 42 3.58 -14.88 3.26
N LYS A 43 2.30 -15.20 3.50
CA LYS A 43 1.36 -15.55 2.41
C LYS A 43 1.15 -14.38 1.46
N ALA A 44 1.03 -13.15 1.97
CA ALA A 44 0.92 -11.95 1.15
C ALA A 44 2.18 -11.75 0.31
N GLN A 45 3.37 -11.89 0.89
CA GLN A 45 4.65 -11.80 0.17
C GLN A 45 4.75 -12.83 -0.95
N GLN A 46 4.38 -14.09 -0.68
CA GLN A 46 4.34 -15.14 -1.70
C GLN A 46 3.30 -14.83 -2.78
N CYS A 47 2.15 -14.26 -2.40
CA CYS A 47 1.13 -13.83 -3.35
C CYS A 47 1.66 -12.73 -4.28
N PHE A 48 2.31 -11.70 -3.72
CA PHE A 48 2.91 -10.61 -4.49
C PHE A 48 4.08 -11.06 -5.37
N SER A 49 4.84 -12.09 -4.97
CA SER A 49 5.93 -12.63 -5.79
C SER A 49 5.49 -13.26 -7.12
N LYS A 50 4.19 -13.52 -7.29
CA LYS A 50 3.61 -13.98 -8.56
C LYS A 50 3.59 -12.89 -9.64
N PHE A 51 3.64 -11.63 -9.22
CA PHE A 51 3.65 -10.47 -10.11
C PHE A 51 5.07 -10.00 -10.36
N LYS A 52 5.34 -9.59 -11.59
CA LYS A 52 6.61 -9.00 -11.97
C LYS A 52 6.53 -7.49 -11.81
N LYS A 53 7.69 -6.83 -11.72
CA LYS A 53 7.76 -5.36 -11.74
C LYS A 53 6.97 -4.76 -12.92
N SER A 54 7.06 -5.38 -14.10
CA SER A 54 6.35 -4.94 -15.30
C SER A 54 4.83 -4.92 -15.15
N ASP A 55 4.27 -5.79 -14.30
CA ASP A 55 2.83 -5.81 -14.02
C ASP A 55 2.39 -4.55 -13.28
N PHE A 56 3.21 -4.08 -12.33
CA PHE A 56 2.98 -2.84 -11.61
C PHE A 56 3.26 -1.62 -12.49
N ASP A 57 4.33 -1.65 -13.30
CA ASP A 57 4.66 -0.58 -14.24
C ASP A 57 3.50 -0.34 -15.26
N GLU A 58 2.86 -1.42 -15.72
CA GLU A 58 1.69 -1.34 -16.61
C GLU A 58 0.49 -0.67 -15.91
N LEU A 59 0.21 -1.06 -14.66
CA LEU A 59 -0.88 -0.48 -13.87
C LEU A 59 -0.63 0.99 -13.56
N GLU A 60 0.61 1.35 -13.23
CA GLU A 60 1.03 2.73 -12.99
C GLU A 60 0.86 3.58 -14.26
N ALA A 61 1.30 3.07 -15.43
CA ALA A 61 1.13 3.77 -16.69
C ALA A 61 -0.34 3.98 -17.06
N LYS A 62 -1.20 2.99 -16.82
CA LYS A 62 -2.66 3.11 -17.00
C LYS A 62 -3.25 4.18 -16.07
N GLY A 63 -2.86 4.18 -14.79
CA GLY A 63 -3.28 5.16 -13.80
C GLY A 63 -2.89 6.58 -14.17
N LYS A 64 -1.62 6.81 -14.52
CA LYS A 64 -1.11 8.12 -14.96
C LYS A 64 -1.82 8.65 -16.19
N LYS A 65 -2.09 7.77 -17.17
CA LYS A 65 -2.84 8.15 -18.38
C LYS A 65 -4.25 8.62 -18.00
N MET A 66 -4.95 7.86 -17.16
CA MET A 66 -6.29 8.20 -16.72
C MET A 66 -6.32 9.51 -15.92
N GLU A 67 -5.38 9.68 -14.99
CA GLU A 67 -5.23 10.92 -14.21
C GLU A 67 -5.04 12.13 -15.13
N SER A 68 -4.17 12.02 -16.15
CA SER A 68 -3.96 13.09 -17.12
C SER A 68 -5.21 13.40 -17.95
N GLU A 69 -5.99 12.38 -18.32
CA GLU A 69 -7.23 12.54 -19.09
C GLU A 69 -8.30 13.25 -18.26
N ILE A 70 -8.49 12.83 -17.00
CA ILE A 70 -9.41 13.46 -16.05
C ILE A 70 -9.00 14.92 -15.81
N LYS A 71 -7.72 15.19 -15.55
CA LYS A 71 -7.20 16.56 -15.37
C LYS A 71 -7.48 17.45 -16.58
N ALA A 72 -7.28 16.94 -17.79
CA ALA A 72 -7.57 17.67 -19.01
C ALA A 72 -9.08 17.97 -19.17
N LEU A 73 -9.94 17.01 -18.87
CA LEU A 73 -11.40 17.19 -18.90
C LEU A 73 -11.86 18.22 -17.85
N CYS A 74 -11.34 18.14 -16.62
CA CYS A 74 -11.63 19.12 -15.57
C CYS A 74 -11.16 20.53 -15.95
N ALA A 75 -9.94 20.68 -16.47
CA ALA A 75 -9.41 21.97 -16.93
C ALA A 75 -10.21 22.57 -18.10
N ALA A 76 -10.83 21.72 -18.92
CA ALA A 76 -11.73 22.14 -20.00
C ALA A 76 -13.16 22.45 -19.53
N GLY A 77 -13.46 22.36 -18.22
CA GLY A 77 -14.79 22.56 -17.66
C GLY A 77 -15.76 21.39 -17.89
N LYS A 78 -15.28 20.26 -18.43
CA LYS A 78 -16.08 19.08 -18.77
C LYS A 78 -16.23 18.15 -17.56
N ARG A 79 -16.85 18.67 -16.50
CA ARG A 79 -16.99 18.00 -15.20
C ARG A 79 -17.65 16.61 -15.31
N ASP A 80 -18.84 16.54 -15.88
CA ASP A 80 -19.57 15.26 -16.01
C ASP A 80 -18.81 14.22 -16.84
N GLU A 81 -18.10 14.66 -17.89
CA GLU A 81 -17.28 13.78 -18.72
C GLU A 81 -16.08 13.24 -17.94
N ALA A 82 -15.45 14.08 -17.10
CA ALA A 82 -14.37 13.66 -16.21
C ALA A 82 -14.84 12.60 -15.20
N MET A 83 -15.98 12.83 -14.54
CA MET A 83 -16.57 11.89 -13.58
C MET A 83 -16.96 10.57 -14.27
N SER A 84 -17.63 10.64 -15.41
CA SER A 84 -17.99 9.44 -16.19
C SER A 84 -16.76 8.62 -16.60
N THR A 85 -15.69 9.30 -17.01
CA THR A 85 -14.41 8.70 -17.39
C THR A 85 -13.74 7.99 -16.21
N ALA A 86 -13.73 8.65 -15.03
CA ALA A 86 -13.22 8.06 -13.80
C ALA A 86 -14.03 6.85 -13.33
N MET A 87 -15.37 6.91 -13.37
CA MET A 87 -16.24 5.78 -13.04
C MET A 87 -16.02 4.59 -13.97
N LYS A 88 -15.88 4.85 -15.28
CA LYS A 88 -15.57 3.81 -16.28
C LYS A 88 -14.23 3.15 -15.97
N TYR A 89 -13.20 3.93 -15.66
CA TYR A 89 -11.89 3.41 -15.29
C TYR A 89 -11.95 2.58 -14.00
N SER A 90 -12.63 3.08 -12.96
CA SER A 90 -12.82 2.36 -11.71
C SER A 90 -13.47 1.00 -11.95
N LYS A 91 -14.53 0.95 -12.76
CA LYS A 91 -15.19 -0.31 -13.14
C LYS A 91 -14.27 -1.25 -13.92
N GLN A 92 -13.44 -0.73 -14.81
CA GLN A 92 -12.44 -1.52 -15.53
C GLN A 92 -11.38 -2.10 -14.60
N MET A 93 -10.83 -1.30 -13.68
CA MET A 93 -9.86 -1.77 -12.70
C MET A 93 -10.49 -2.74 -11.69
N TYR A 94 -11.77 -2.56 -11.36
CA TYR A 94 -12.51 -3.50 -10.52
C TYR A 94 -12.66 -4.87 -11.18
N SER A 95 -12.98 -4.89 -12.48
CA SER A 95 -13.19 -6.13 -13.22
C SER A 95 -11.91 -6.82 -13.70
N ASP A 96 -10.79 -6.08 -13.79
CA ASP A 96 -9.49 -6.57 -14.25
C ASP A 96 -8.99 -7.78 -13.41
N PRO A 97 -8.66 -8.92 -14.05
CA PRO A 97 -8.23 -10.14 -13.34
C PRO A 97 -6.97 -9.94 -12.51
N LYS A 98 -5.98 -9.19 -13.03
CA LYS A 98 -4.71 -8.92 -12.34
C LYS A 98 -4.97 -8.08 -11.10
N MET A 99 -5.81 -7.05 -11.21
CA MET A 99 -6.23 -6.25 -10.06
C MET A 99 -7.02 -7.05 -9.03
N LYS A 100 -7.87 -8.00 -9.45
CA LYS A 100 -8.57 -8.90 -8.51
C LYS A 100 -7.59 -9.76 -7.72
N GLU A 101 -6.57 -10.30 -8.36
CA GLU A 101 -5.55 -11.10 -7.66
C GLU A 101 -4.69 -10.24 -6.72
N ILE A 102 -4.31 -9.03 -7.15
CA ILE A 102 -3.60 -8.07 -6.30
C ILE A 102 -4.42 -7.72 -5.06
N ARG A 103 -5.73 -7.46 -5.21
CA ARG A 103 -6.63 -7.21 -4.06
C ARG A 103 -6.67 -8.39 -3.10
N LYS A 104 -6.80 -9.62 -3.60
CA LYS A 104 -6.73 -10.83 -2.77
C LYS A 104 -5.42 -10.96 -2.02
N CYS A 105 -4.29 -10.57 -2.62
CA CYS A 105 -3.01 -10.51 -1.90
C CYS A 105 -3.04 -9.48 -0.76
N GLY A 106 -3.68 -8.32 -0.98
CA GLY A 106 -3.86 -7.26 0.02
C GLY A 106 -4.83 -7.64 1.15
N GLU A 107 -5.86 -8.44 0.88
CA GLU A 107 -6.81 -8.94 1.90
C GLU A 107 -6.10 -9.75 2.99
N LEU A 108 -5.04 -10.49 2.63
CA LEU A 108 -4.20 -11.21 3.60
C LEU A 108 -3.53 -10.25 4.60
N MET A 109 -3.35 -8.99 4.24
CA MET A 109 -2.75 -7.95 5.08
C MET A 109 -3.77 -7.16 5.92
N GLN A 110 -5.09 -7.39 5.76
CA GLN A 110 -6.13 -6.64 6.50
C GLN A 110 -6.08 -6.85 8.03
N GLY A 111 -5.48 -7.94 8.50
CA GLY A 111 -5.20 -8.11 9.93
C GLY A 111 -4.10 -7.18 10.47
N ALA A 112 -3.25 -6.65 9.58
CA ALA A 112 -2.17 -5.70 9.91
C ALA A 112 -2.60 -4.23 9.81
N THR A 113 -3.80 -3.94 9.29
CA THR A 113 -4.29 -2.56 9.12
C THR A 113 -4.94 -1.99 10.38
N ALA A 114 -5.17 -2.81 11.42
CA ALA A 114 -5.79 -2.39 12.69
C ALA A 114 -4.99 -1.32 13.48
N GLY A 115 -3.82 -0.91 12.99
CA GLY A 115 -3.03 0.20 13.54
C GLY A 115 -2.39 1.09 12.47
N MET A 116 -2.80 1.01 11.20
CA MET A 116 -2.28 1.90 10.15
C MET A 116 -2.98 3.27 10.20
N PRO A 117 -2.27 4.37 9.89
CA PRO A 117 -2.89 5.69 9.76
C PRO A 117 -4.05 5.65 8.76
N GLN A 118 -5.12 6.39 9.06
CA GLN A 118 -6.34 6.52 8.24
C GLN A 118 -6.05 6.80 6.76
N ALA A 119 -4.96 7.51 6.45
CA ALA A 119 -4.50 7.79 5.08
C ALA A 119 -4.24 6.54 4.21
N TYR A 120 -4.20 5.34 4.78
CA TYR A 120 -3.96 4.08 4.08
C TYR A 120 -5.16 3.11 4.15
N MET A 121 -6.28 3.50 4.77
CA MET A 121 -7.51 2.69 4.75
C MET A 121 -8.35 2.98 3.50
N PRO A 122 -9.08 1.99 2.97
CA PRO A 122 -10.11 2.26 1.99
C PRO A 122 -11.19 3.17 2.63
N PRO A 123 -11.76 4.12 1.87
CA PRO A 123 -12.79 5.01 2.37
C PRO A 123 -14.01 4.21 2.84
N THR A 124 -14.58 4.62 3.97
CA THR A 124 -15.82 4.08 4.52
C THR A 124 -17.00 4.36 3.56
N GLU A 125 -18.13 3.68 3.79
CA GLU A 125 -19.34 3.90 2.99
C GLU A 125 -19.83 5.35 3.12
N GLU A 126 -19.74 5.94 4.32
CA GLU A 126 -20.08 7.35 4.57
C GLU A 126 -19.15 8.32 3.81
N GLU A 127 -17.84 8.05 3.79
CA GLU A 127 -16.87 8.86 3.03
C GLU A 127 -17.04 8.71 1.50
N GLN A 128 -17.57 7.59 1.03
CA GLN A 128 -17.89 7.39 -0.38
C GLN A 128 -19.16 8.16 -0.78
N ASP A 129 -20.15 8.25 0.11
CA ASP A 129 -21.38 9.01 -0.12
C ASP A 129 -21.16 10.53 -0.03
N GLU A 130 -20.16 10.96 0.76
CA GLU A 130 -19.70 12.35 0.80
C GLU A 130 -18.63 12.68 -0.26
N ALA A 131 -18.20 11.71 -1.06
CA ALA A 131 -17.16 11.93 -2.06
C ALA A 131 -17.61 13.01 -3.06
N GLY A 132 -16.86 14.11 -3.09
CA GLY A 132 -17.08 15.23 -3.99
C GLY A 132 -16.92 14.85 -5.46
N HIS A 133 -17.18 15.80 -6.34
CA HIS A 133 -16.95 15.58 -7.75
C HIS A 133 -15.44 15.50 -8.02
N ILE A 134 -14.99 14.56 -8.85
CA ILE A 134 -13.55 14.29 -9.04
C ILE A 134 -12.71 15.53 -9.38
N CYS A 135 -13.25 16.49 -10.12
CA CYS A 135 -12.57 17.74 -10.45
C CYS A 135 -12.32 18.69 -9.26
N ASP A 136 -12.93 18.46 -8.10
CA ASP A 136 -12.75 19.29 -6.91
C ASP A 136 -11.47 18.90 -6.14
N ASP A 137 -10.90 17.73 -6.44
CA ASP A 137 -9.68 17.17 -5.83
C ASP A 137 -8.46 17.14 -6.80
N MET A 138 -8.55 17.78 -7.98
CA MET A 138 -7.57 17.66 -9.09
C MET A 138 -6.59 18.82 -9.22
#